data_AF-A0A166VRQ1-F1
#
_entry.id   AF-A0A166VRQ1-F1
#
_cell.length_a   1.000
_cell.length_b   1.000
_cell.length_c   1.000
_cell.angle_alpha   90.00
_cell.angle_beta   90.00
_cell.angle_gamma   90.00
#
_symmetry.space_group_name_H-M   'P 1'
#
loop_
_entity.id
_entity.type
_entity.pdbx_description
1 polymer ?
#
loop_
_entity_poly.entity_id
_entity_poly.type
_entity_poly.pdbx_seq_one_letter_code
_entity_poly.pdbx_strand_id
1 'polypeptide(L)'
;MMHLLNAEAPNRREPTAKRPNSEDFWEEYLNYDEYDTASVWETVGGSLGKGYGPYSNSCATRVSHGINYSGEPIPRGAPGANLNYGGDNGGLRYILSARQLKVHLTNIWGAPDISNVSFSQLSALQTSLAPNQVAIGVSTSHATVITRTYTDQYVGAAAGGSVWVLPVKSN
;
A
#
# COMPACT_ATOMS: atom_id res chain seq x y z
N MET A 1 18.11 -40.56 -26.02
CA MET A 1 17.81 -39.17 -26.41
C MET A 1 16.88 -38.61 -25.34
N MET A 2 17.44 -37.91 -24.35
CA MET A 2 16.68 -37.36 -23.21
C MET A 2 15.97 -36.09 -23.68
N HIS A 3 14.65 -36.08 -23.66
CA HIS A 3 13.85 -34.86 -23.81
C HIS A 3 13.75 -34.21 -22.43
N LEU A 4 14.46 -33.10 -22.24
CA LEU A 4 14.29 -32.22 -21.09
C LEU A 4 12.98 -31.45 -21.29
N LEU A 5 12.02 -31.68 -20.40
CA LEU A 5 10.83 -30.86 -20.25
C LEU A 5 11.26 -29.49 -19.71
N ASN A 6 11.20 -28.45 -20.54
CA ASN A 6 11.23 -27.07 -20.08
C ASN A 6 10.00 -26.83 -19.21
N ALA A 7 10.18 -26.74 -17.90
CA ALA A 7 9.16 -26.18 -17.02
C ALA A 7 9.06 -24.67 -17.32
N GLU A 8 7.95 -24.24 -17.90
CA GLU A 8 7.62 -22.83 -18.06
C GLU A 8 7.51 -22.18 -16.66
N ALA A 9 8.33 -21.17 -16.41
CA ALA A 9 8.23 -20.37 -15.19
C ALA A 9 6.84 -19.71 -15.13
N PRO A 10 6.22 -19.58 -13.94
CA PRO A 10 4.91 -18.94 -13.82
C PRO A 10 5.00 -17.52 -14.35
N ASN A 11 4.10 -17.19 -15.29
CA ASN A 11 3.93 -15.90 -15.94
C ASN A 11 3.90 -14.75 -14.91
N ARG A 12 5.05 -14.14 -14.64
CA ARG A 12 5.16 -12.94 -13.82
C ARG A 12 4.72 -11.78 -14.71
N ARG A 13 3.53 -11.24 -14.48
CA ARG A 13 3.08 -10.02 -15.17
C ARG A 13 4.09 -8.92 -14.85
N GLU A 14 4.65 -8.32 -15.90
CA GLU A 14 5.51 -7.14 -15.79
C GLU A 14 4.75 -5.99 -15.12
N PRO A 15 5.41 -5.16 -14.29
CA PRO A 15 4.78 -3.99 -13.67
C PRO A 15 4.14 -3.09 -14.72
N THR A 16 2.87 -2.72 -14.50
CA THR A 16 2.12 -1.84 -15.42
C THR A 16 2.15 -0.38 -14.98
N ALA A 17 2.64 -0.08 -13.77
CA ALA A 17 2.81 1.25 -13.22
C ALA A 17 4.13 1.35 -12.46
N LYS A 18 4.63 2.58 -12.27
CA LYS A 18 5.80 2.80 -11.44
C LYS A 18 5.37 2.87 -9.97
N ARG A 19 6.30 2.56 -9.07
CA ARG A 19 6.12 2.85 -7.64
C ARG A 19 6.30 4.36 -7.44
N PRO A 20 5.47 5.04 -6.63
CA PRO A 20 5.67 6.44 -6.31
C PRO A 20 7.00 6.62 -5.55
N ASN A 21 7.56 7.83 -5.58
CA ASN A 21 8.72 8.11 -4.74
C ASN A 21 8.34 8.09 -3.26
N SER A 22 9.28 7.65 -2.42
CA SER A 22 9.08 7.51 -0.99
C SER A 22 8.67 8.82 -0.32
N GLU A 23 9.30 9.93 -0.70
CA GLU A 23 9.04 11.25 -0.12
C GLU A 23 7.64 11.75 -0.48
N ASP A 24 7.29 11.69 -1.78
CA ASP A 24 5.97 12.09 -2.27
C ASP A 24 4.86 11.24 -1.62
N PHE A 25 5.11 9.94 -1.42
CA PHE A 25 4.18 9.06 -0.71
C PHE A 25 4.07 9.40 0.78
N TRP A 26 5.20 9.68 1.44
CA TRP A 26 5.24 9.94 2.88
C TRP A 26 4.53 11.25 3.24
N GLU A 27 4.71 12.30 2.44
CA GLU A 27 4.02 13.59 2.62
C GLU A 27 2.49 13.46 2.59
N GLU A 28 1.98 12.48 1.82
CA GLU A 28 0.56 12.24 1.62
C GLU A 28 0.01 11.09 2.46
N TYR A 29 0.87 10.34 3.15
CA TYR A 29 0.46 9.22 3.96
C TYR A 29 -0.15 9.69 5.27
N LEU A 30 -1.41 9.33 5.49
CA LEU A 30 -2.14 9.62 6.72
C LEU A 30 -1.63 8.72 7.86
N ASN A 31 -0.49 9.10 8.45
CA ASN A 31 0.22 8.33 9.47
C ASN A 31 -0.56 8.29 10.81
N TYR A 32 -0.29 7.27 11.62
CA TYR A 32 -1.00 7.06 12.89
C TYR A 32 -0.61 8.05 14.01
N ASP A 33 0.49 8.77 13.88
CA ASP A 33 0.95 9.73 14.90
C ASP A 33 0.18 11.06 14.79
N GLU A 34 -0.21 11.43 13.56
CA GLU A 34 -0.93 12.68 13.26
C GLU A 34 -2.43 12.48 13.00
N TYR A 35 -2.82 11.31 12.49
CA TYR A 35 -4.20 11.00 12.12
C TYR A 35 -4.74 9.82 12.91
N ASP A 36 -5.75 10.04 13.74
CA ASP A 36 -6.60 8.98 14.26
C ASP A 36 -7.56 8.43 13.18
N THR A 37 -8.37 7.42 13.51
CA THR A 37 -9.26 6.82 12.50
C THR A 37 -10.35 7.78 12.04
N ALA A 38 -10.89 8.62 12.94
CA ALA A 38 -11.96 9.55 12.60
C ALA A 38 -11.47 10.63 11.63
N SER A 39 -10.31 11.24 11.92
CA SER A 39 -9.67 12.25 11.08
C SER A 39 -9.32 11.71 9.70
N VAL A 40 -8.89 10.44 9.54
CA VAL A 40 -8.70 9.85 8.20
C VAL A 40 -9.98 9.90 7.37
N TRP A 41 -11.11 9.48 7.95
CA TRP A 41 -12.37 9.48 7.22
C TRP A 41 -12.90 10.89 6.95
N GLU A 42 -12.60 11.85 7.82
CA GLU A 42 -12.87 13.27 7.59
C GLU A 42 -12.01 13.82 6.45
N THR A 43 -10.70 13.57 6.45
CA THR A 43 -9.75 13.98 5.40
C THR A 43 -10.13 13.43 4.04
N VAL A 44 -10.43 12.12 3.97
CA VAL A 44 -10.89 11.50 2.72
C VAL A 44 -12.25 12.06 2.29
N GLY A 45 -13.15 12.23 3.25
CA GLY A 45 -14.44 12.88 3.06
C GLY A 45 -15.36 12.19 2.04
N GLY A 46 -16.29 12.96 1.49
CA GLY A 46 -17.24 12.50 0.49
C GLY A 46 -18.08 11.30 0.94
N SER A 47 -18.40 10.42 0.00
CA SER A 47 -19.21 9.23 0.20
C SER A 47 -18.50 8.20 1.07
N LEU A 48 -17.17 8.20 1.07
CA LEU A 48 -16.35 7.36 1.94
C LEU A 48 -16.43 7.79 3.40
N GLY A 49 -16.21 9.07 3.69
CA GLY A 49 -16.31 9.61 5.04
C GLY A 49 -17.71 9.40 5.63
N LYS A 50 -18.77 9.60 4.83
CA LYS A 50 -20.17 9.39 5.25
C LYS A 50 -20.56 7.92 5.42
N GLY A 51 -20.08 7.05 4.55
CA GLY A 51 -20.49 5.64 4.49
C GLY A 51 -19.70 4.71 5.40
N TYR A 52 -18.44 5.03 5.68
CA TYR A 52 -17.52 4.16 6.43
C TYR A 52 -16.95 4.84 7.68
N GLY A 53 -16.88 6.17 7.71
CA GLY A 53 -16.43 6.89 8.89
C GLY A 53 -17.42 6.84 10.05
N PRO A 54 -17.00 7.26 11.26
CA PRO A 54 -15.62 7.60 11.62
C PRO A 54 -14.84 6.40 12.20
N TYR A 55 -15.46 5.23 12.37
CA TYR A 55 -14.89 4.11 13.16
C TYR A 55 -14.43 2.91 12.33
N SER A 56 -14.68 2.87 11.02
CA SER A 56 -14.21 1.76 10.19
C SER A 56 -12.69 1.73 10.11
N ASN A 57 -12.12 0.53 9.99
CA ASN A 57 -10.68 0.37 9.84
C ASN A 57 -10.18 1.17 8.61
N SER A 58 -9.17 2.02 8.83
CA SER A 58 -8.64 2.95 7.83
C SER A 58 -7.30 2.52 7.22
N CYS A 59 -6.73 1.36 7.59
CA CYS A 59 -5.34 1.01 7.22
C CYS A 59 -5.08 1.05 5.70
N ALA A 60 -5.91 0.38 4.90
CA ALA A 60 -5.77 0.39 3.46
C ALA A 60 -6.16 1.74 2.84
N THR A 61 -7.07 2.48 3.49
CA THR A 61 -7.46 3.83 3.09
C THR A 61 -6.30 4.82 3.24
N ARG A 62 -5.54 4.74 4.34
CA ARG A 62 -4.34 5.57 4.58
C ARG A 62 -3.30 5.37 3.48
N VAL A 63 -3.01 4.11 3.14
CA VAL A 63 -2.09 3.78 2.04
C VAL A 63 -2.67 4.21 0.68
N SER A 64 -3.98 4.04 0.46
CA SER A 64 -4.64 4.51 -0.77
C SER A 64 -4.53 6.03 -0.93
N HIS A 65 -4.63 6.79 0.15
CA HIS A 65 -4.42 8.24 0.14
C HIS A 65 -2.98 8.56 -0.30
N GLY A 66 -1.98 7.97 0.35
CA GLY A 66 -0.58 8.14 -0.02
C GLY A 66 -0.32 7.81 -1.50
N ILE A 67 -0.87 6.71 -2.02
CA ILE A 67 -0.75 6.35 -3.45
C ILE A 67 -1.41 7.40 -4.37
N ASN A 68 -2.64 7.82 -4.04
CA ASN A 68 -3.42 8.72 -4.88
C ASN A 68 -2.73 10.07 -5.12
N TYR A 69 -2.07 10.60 -4.09
CA TYR A 69 -1.48 11.93 -4.12
C TYR A 69 0.04 11.92 -4.40
N SER A 70 0.68 10.75 -4.48
CA SER A 70 2.11 10.61 -4.79
C SER A 70 2.43 10.29 -6.25
N GLY A 71 1.52 10.62 -7.16
CA GLY A 71 1.73 10.55 -8.61
C GLY A 71 1.25 9.26 -9.29
N GLU A 72 0.64 8.33 -8.55
CA GLU A 72 0.07 7.09 -9.11
C GLU A 72 -1.41 6.90 -8.70
N PRO A 73 -2.34 7.75 -9.16
CA PRO A 73 -3.75 7.67 -8.79
C PRO A 73 -4.35 6.28 -9.03
N ILE A 74 -5.06 5.75 -8.04
CA ILE A 74 -5.72 4.45 -8.16
C ILE A 74 -6.78 4.54 -9.27
N PRO A 75 -6.67 3.75 -10.35
CA PRO A 75 -7.56 3.89 -11.49
C PRO A 75 -8.96 3.35 -11.18
N ARG A 76 -9.96 3.87 -11.89
CA ARG A 76 -11.31 3.31 -11.88
C ARG A 76 -11.26 1.83 -12.32
N GLY A 77 -11.89 0.95 -11.56
CA GLY A 77 -11.90 -0.48 -11.85
C GLY A 77 -10.72 -1.24 -11.24
N ALA A 78 -9.81 -0.57 -10.52
CA ALA A 78 -8.82 -1.25 -9.70
C ALA A 78 -9.50 -2.19 -8.67
N PRO A 79 -8.88 -3.33 -8.32
CA PRO A 79 -9.42 -4.25 -7.31
C PRO A 79 -9.74 -3.54 -5.99
N GLY A 80 -10.99 -3.63 -5.54
CA GLY A 80 -11.46 -2.99 -4.30
C GLY A 80 -11.67 -1.48 -4.36
N ALA A 81 -11.49 -0.85 -5.52
CA ALA A 81 -11.67 0.59 -5.74
C ALA A 81 -13.10 0.96 -6.22
N ASN A 82 -14.06 0.11 -5.88
CA ASN A 82 -15.46 0.17 -6.27
C ASN A 82 -16.38 0.69 -5.16
N LEU A 83 -15.86 1.16 -4.04
CA LEU A 83 -16.70 1.55 -2.90
C LEU A 83 -17.01 3.05 -2.86
N ASN A 84 -16.31 3.86 -3.64
CA ASN A 84 -16.45 5.32 -3.68
C ASN A 84 -16.93 5.84 -5.04
N TYR A 85 -17.94 5.21 -5.62
CA TYR A 85 -18.46 5.56 -6.96
C TYR A 85 -19.08 6.97 -7.06
N GLY A 86 -19.32 7.66 -5.95
CA GLY A 86 -19.95 8.98 -5.92
C GLY A 86 -19.15 10.10 -6.60
N GLY A 87 -17.87 9.89 -6.90
CA GLY A 87 -17.01 10.88 -7.56
C GLY A 87 -16.69 12.11 -6.70
N ASP A 88 -17.12 12.10 -5.44
CA ASP A 88 -17.04 13.21 -4.49
C ASP A 88 -15.72 13.24 -3.70
N ASN A 89 -14.80 12.32 -3.98
CA ASN A 89 -13.41 12.38 -3.52
C ASN A 89 -12.48 12.99 -4.59
N GLY A 90 -12.92 14.07 -5.25
CA GLY A 90 -12.14 14.73 -6.30
C GLY A 90 -11.84 13.84 -7.53
N GLY A 91 -12.69 12.84 -7.79
CA GLY A 91 -12.47 11.86 -8.86
C GLY A 91 -11.51 10.71 -8.51
N LEU A 92 -10.85 10.74 -7.35
CA LEU A 92 -9.92 9.70 -6.90
C LEU A 92 -10.64 8.43 -6.42
N ARG A 93 -9.91 7.33 -6.39
CA ARG A 93 -10.42 6.02 -5.96
C ARG A 93 -9.67 5.51 -4.74
N TYR A 94 -10.37 4.86 -3.82
CA TYR A 94 -9.75 4.32 -2.60
C TYR A 94 -10.03 2.84 -2.47
N ILE A 95 -9.02 2.10 -2.02
CA ILE A 95 -9.12 0.70 -1.68
C ILE A 95 -9.19 0.59 -0.16
N LEU A 96 -10.33 0.17 0.37
CA LEU A 96 -10.58 0.12 1.82
C LEU A 96 -10.16 -1.21 2.47
N SER A 97 -9.85 -2.22 1.66
CA SER A 97 -9.51 -3.57 2.12
C SER A 97 -8.03 -3.87 1.89
N ALA A 98 -7.30 -4.24 2.95
CA ALA A 98 -5.89 -4.65 2.86
C ALA A 98 -5.69 -5.81 1.86
N ARG A 99 -6.61 -6.78 1.86
CA ARG A 99 -6.60 -7.88 0.87
C ARG A 99 -6.67 -7.36 -0.57
N GLN A 100 -7.59 -6.44 -0.86
CA GLN A 100 -7.73 -5.89 -2.21
C GLN A 100 -6.56 -4.97 -2.57
N LEU A 101 -6.02 -4.24 -1.60
CA LEU A 101 -4.83 -3.43 -1.78
C LEU A 101 -3.65 -4.31 -2.19
N LYS A 102 -3.42 -5.43 -1.49
CA LYS A 102 -2.39 -6.40 -1.86
C LYS A 102 -2.54 -6.89 -3.31
N VAL A 103 -3.78 -7.22 -3.72
CA VAL A 103 -4.06 -7.63 -5.11
C VAL A 103 -3.75 -6.51 -6.09
N HIS A 104 -4.16 -5.28 -5.78
CA HIS A 104 -3.88 -4.11 -6.61
C HIS A 104 -2.37 -3.88 -6.77
N LEU A 105 -1.61 -3.78 -5.67
CA LEU A 105 -0.16 -3.56 -5.71
C LEU A 105 0.57 -4.67 -6.49
N THR A 106 0.16 -5.93 -6.29
CA THR A 106 0.73 -7.06 -7.05
C THR A 106 0.46 -6.92 -8.55
N ASN A 107 -0.73 -6.44 -8.93
CA ASN A 107 -1.08 -6.25 -10.34
C ASN A 107 -0.32 -5.10 -11.00
N ILE A 108 -0.12 -3.99 -10.28
CA ILE A 108 0.46 -2.77 -10.88
C ILE A 108 1.98 -2.66 -10.71
N TRP A 109 2.53 -3.14 -9.59
CA TRP A 109 3.96 -3.06 -9.27
C TRP A 109 4.69 -4.40 -9.39
N GLY A 110 3.97 -5.47 -9.74
CA GLY A 110 4.52 -6.81 -9.83
C GLY A 110 4.87 -7.41 -8.48
N ALA A 111 5.89 -8.27 -8.48
CA ALA A 111 6.30 -9.00 -7.29
C ALA A 111 6.75 -8.06 -6.15
N PRO A 112 6.43 -8.38 -4.88
CA PRO A 112 6.97 -7.67 -3.73
C PRO A 112 8.48 -7.92 -3.60
N ASP A 113 9.19 -6.99 -2.97
CA ASP A 113 10.62 -7.16 -2.66
C ASP A 113 10.82 -8.20 -1.55
N ILE A 114 9.84 -8.32 -0.64
CA ILE A 114 9.80 -9.36 0.39
C ILE A 114 8.41 -10.01 0.40
N SER A 115 8.36 -11.32 0.17
CA SER A 115 7.14 -12.12 0.30
C SER A 115 7.15 -12.94 1.58
N ASN A 116 5.97 -13.18 2.17
CA ASN A 116 5.80 -13.93 3.42
C ASN A 116 6.65 -13.37 4.57
N VAL A 117 6.64 -12.05 4.72
CA VAL A 117 7.51 -11.32 5.65
C VAL A 117 7.23 -11.72 7.10
N SER A 118 8.27 -12.01 7.89
CA SER A 118 8.14 -12.27 9.32
C SER A 118 8.11 -10.97 10.13
N PHE A 119 7.67 -11.04 11.39
CA PHE A 119 7.79 -9.92 12.32
C PHE A 119 9.24 -9.42 12.47
N SER A 120 10.20 -10.35 12.61
CA SER A 120 11.62 -9.99 12.71
C SER A 120 12.16 -9.31 11.45
N GLN A 121 11.68 -9.72 10.26
CA GLN A 121 12.04 -9.06 9.01
C GLN A 121 11.46 -7.66 8.91
N LEU A 122 10.23 -7.42 9.39
CA LEU A 122 9.67 -6.06 9.45
C LEU A 122 10.49 -5.14 10.36
N SER A 123 10.90 -5.63 11.53
CA SER A 123 11.78 -4.88 12.43
C SER A 123 13.17 -4.61 11.83
N ALA A 124 13.76 -5.61 11.17
CA ALA A 124 15.05 -5.45 10.50
C ALA A 124 14.95 -4.52 9.28
N LEU A 125 13.82 -4.53 8.58
CA LEU A 125 13.59 -3.66 7.42
C LEU A 125 13.68 -2.20 7.83
N GLN A 126 13.03 -1.79 8.93
CA GLN A 126 13.06 -0.42 9.42
C GLN A 126 14.48 0.15 9.51
N THR A 127 15.42 -0.60 10.07
CA THR A 127 16.80 -0.11 10.25
C THR A 127 17.63 -0.17 8.96
N SER A 128 17.22 -0.99 7.99
CA SER A 128 17.89 -1.15 6.70
C SER A 128 17.49 -0.11 5.65
N LEU A 129 16.34 0.57 5.83
CA LEU A 129 15.86 1.58 4.89
C LEU A 129 16.82 2.76 4.81
N ALA A 130 17.04 3.25 3.58
CA ALA A 130 17.75 4.49 3.35
C ALA A 130 17.00 5.68 3.99
N PRO A 131 17.68 6.81 4.26
CA PRO A 131 16.98 8.04 4.67
C PRO A 131 15.83 8.37 3.71
N ASN A 132 14.69 8.77 4.27
CA ASN A 132 13.43 9.07 3.56
C ASN A 132 12.83 7.91 2.76
N GLN A 133 13.38 6.70 2.83
CA GLN A 133 12.83 5.56 2.12
C GLN A 133 11.61 4.98 2.85
N VAL A 134 10.58 4.66 2.07
CA VAL A 134 9.34 4.08 2.56
C VAL A 134 9.23 2.63 2.12
N ALA A 135 8.73 1.77 2.98
CA ALA A 135 8.23 0.45 2.62
C ALA A 135 6.75 0.31 3.00
N ILE A 136 5.96 -0.24 2.06
CA ILE A 136 4.56 -0.56 2.25
C ILE A 136 4.44 -2.07 2.49
N GLY A 137 4.00 -2.46 3.67
CA GLY A 137 3.71 -3.85 4.03
C GLY A 137 2.21 -4.14 3.97
N VAL A 138 1.80 -5.23 3.32
CA VAL A 138 0.37 -5.60 3.21
C VAL A 138 0.16 -7.10 3.41
N SER A 139 -0.65 -7.46 4.41
CA SER A 139 -1.19 -8.81 4.62
C SER A 139 -2.66 -8.87 4.16
N THR A 140 -3.33 -10.00 4.40
CA THR A 140 -4.77 -10.10 4.13
C THR A 140 -5.62 -9.25 5.07
N SER A 141 -5.09 -8.90 6.25
CA SER A 141 -5.84 -8.21 7.32
C SER A 141 -5.36 -6.78 7.57
N HIS A 142 -4.15 -6.41 7.18
CA HIS A 142 -3.59 -5.10 7.51
C HIS A 142 -2.66 -4.55 6.42
N ALA A 143 -2.64 -3.23 6.28
CA ALA A 143 -1.71 -2.49 5.45
C ALA A 143 -0.95 -1.50 6.33
N THR A 144 0.36 -1.46 6.19
CA THR A 144 1.27 -0.76 7.08
C THR A 144 2.34 0.00 6.30
N VAL A 145 2.90 1.03 6.91
CA VAL A 145 4.01 1.83 6.36
C VAL A 145 5.16 1.83 7.36
N ILE A 146 6.37 1.63 6.83
CA ILE A 146 7.62 1.62 7.58
C ILE A 146 8.56 2.61 6.91
N THR A 147 9.15 3.50 7.71
CA THR A 147 10.32 4.31 7.34
C THR A 147 11.42 4.04 8.35
N ARG A 148 12.60 4.62 8.15
CA ARG A 148 13.68 4.50 9.14
C ARG A 148 13.30 5.06 10.52
N THR A 149 12.45 6.08 10.57
CA THR A 149 12.10 6.84 11.79
C THR A 149 10.65 6.63 12.23
N TYR A 150 9.83 5.98 11.41
CA TYR A 150 8.42 5.73 11.68
C TYR A 150 8.07 4.25 11.46
N THR A 151 7.29 3.69 12.36
CA THR A 151 6.66 2.39 12.18
C THR A 151 5.23 2.48 12.69
N ASP A 152 4.30 2.07 11.84
CA ASP A 152 2.91 1.88 12.22
C ASP A 152 2.78 1.05 13.50
N GLN A 153 1.97 1.50 14.45
CA GLN A 153 1.72 0.81 15.72
C GLN A 153 1.19 -0.63 15.56
N TYR A 154 0.62 -0.98 14.39
CA TYR A 154 0.09 -2.30 14.06
C TYR A 154 0.96 -3.07 13.06
N VAL A 155 2.21 -2.65 12.82
CA VAL A 155 3.13 -3.26 11.83
C VAL A 155 3.18 -4.79 11.89
N GLY A 156 3.09 -5.38 13.09
CA GLY A 156 3.13 -6.84 13.26
C GLY A 156 1.99 -7.58 12.57
N ALA A 157 0.85 -6.94 12.33
CA ALA A 157 -0.28 -7.51 11.59
C ALA A 157 0.00 -7.67 10.09
N ALA A 158 1.11 -7.10 9.59
CA ALA A 158 1.59 -7.32 8.23
C ALA A 158 2.41 -8.62 8.08
N ALA A 159 2.74 -9.31 9.17
CA ALA A 159 3.45 -10.59 9.11
C ALA A 159 2.68 -11.65 8.29
N GLY A 160 3.40 -12.47 7.53
CA GLY A 160 2.86 -13.36 6.49
C GLY A 160 2.44 -12.62 5.21
N GLY A 161 2.58 -11.29 5.18
CA GLY A 161 2.23 -10.42 4.07
C GLY A 161 3.33 -10.25 3.03
N SER A 162 3.25 -9.14 2.31
CA SER A 162 4.14 -8.77 1.22
C SER A 162 4.59 -7.32 1.40
N VAL A 163 5.83 -7.02 1.05
CA VAL A 163 6.43 -5.69 1.20
C VAL A 163 6.89 -5.16 -0.15
N TRP A 164 6.54 -3.91 -0.44
CA TRP A 164 7.07 -3.13 -1.56
C TRP A 164 7.83 -1.93 -1.00
N VAL A 165 9.12 -1.86 -1.29
CA VAL A 165 10.00 -0.73 -0.98
C VAL A 165 9.86 0.30 -2.10
N LEU A 166 9.56 1.54 -1.73
CA LEU A 166 9.42 2.63 -2.66
C LEU A 166 10.82 3.19 -3.03
N PRO A 167 11.01 3.66 -4.27
CA PRO A 167 12.24 4.33 -4.67
C PRO A 167 12.41 5.65 -3.90
N VAL A 168 13.66 6.10 -3.74
CA VAL A 168 13.99 7.48 -3.34
C VAL A 168 14.29 8.29 -4.60
N LYS A 169 14.09 9.62 -4.57
CA LYS A 169 14.47 10.47 -5.69
C LYS A 169 15.98 10.35 -5.93
N SER A 170 16.37 10.13 -7.19
CA SER A 170 17.78 10.18 -7.55
C SER A 170 18.20 11.65 -7.57
N ASN A 171 19.23 11.99 -6.79
CA ASN A 171 19.87 13.31 -6.84
C ASN A 171 20.56 13.54 -8.20
#